data_AF-A0A6J1D4P7-F1
#
_entry.id   AF-A0A6J1D4P7-F1
#
_cell.length_a   1.000
_cell.length_b   1.000
_cell.length_c   1.000
_cell.angle_alpha   90.00
_cell.angle_beta   90.00
_cell.angle_gamma   90.00
#
_symmetry.space_group_name_H-M   'P 1'
#
loop_
_entity.id
_entity.type
_entity.pdbx_description
1 polymer ?
#
loop_
_entity_poly.entity_id
_entity_poly.type
_entity_poly.pdbx_seq_one_letter_code
_entity_poly.pdbx_strand_id
1 'polypeptide(L)'
;MATPPPPAAPPGIANFEGGPPPAAPQPPGTDMTGICFRDQLWLNTYPLDRNLVFDYFALSPFYDWTCNNEQLRMRSIHPLDLSQLSKMTGTEYMLNEVMEPHLFVFRKQKRDGPEKVTPMLTYYILDGSIYQAPQLCNVFAARVSRALYYISKAFTTASSKLEKIGYVDSENESEEVKPGKETINFKEVKRVDHILASLQRKLPPAPPPPPFPEGYVPAPTAEVEKGPENQPAELQQPSADPIIDQGPAKRMKF
;
A
#
# COMPACT_ATOMS: atom_id res chain seq x y z
N MET A 1 30.31 27.21 -78.95
CA MET A 1 29.90 27.72 -77.63
C MET A 1 28.38 27.79 -77.57
N ALA A 2 27.81 27.40 -76.44
CA ALA A 2 26.39 27.49 -76.02
C ALA A 2 25.38 26.52 -76.68
N THR A 3 25.23 25.35 -76.06
CA THR A 3 24.00 24.53 -76.08
C THR A 3 23.11 24.94 -74.89
N PRO A 4 21.78 25.06 -75.05
CA PRO A 4 20.86 25.44 -73.98
C PRO A 4 20.57 24.27 -73.02
N PRO A 5 20.22 24.54 -71.75
CA PRO A 5 20.00 23.49 -70.74
C PRO A 5 18.63 22.79 -70.90
N PRO A 6 18.52 21.51 -70.49
CA PRO A 6 17.28 20.74 -70.52
C PRO A 6 16.30 21.11 -69.39
N PRO A 7 14.99 20.78 -69.54
CA PRO A 7 13.94 21.25 -68.64
C PRO A 7 13.83 20.47 -67.33
N ALA A 8 13.26 21.15 -66.33
CA ALA A 8 13.16 20.75 -64.93
C ALA A 8 12.34 19.47 -64.67
N ALA A 9 12.84 18.66 -63.73
CA ALA A 9 12.17 17.47 -63.19
C ALA A 9 11.04 17.84 -62.21
N PRO A 10 9.99 17.00 -62.07
CA PRO A 10 8.86 17.26 -61.18
C PRO A 10 9.24 17.06 -59.70
N PRO A 11 8.56 17.74 -58.76
CA PRO A 11 8.94 17.74 -57.35
C PRO A 11 8.67 16.38 -56.69
N GLY A 12 9.65 15.94 -55.91
CA GLY A 12 9.66 14.67 -55.19
C GLY A 12 8.55 14.54 -54.15
N ILE A 13 8.05 13.32 -54.06
CA ILE A 13 7.11 12.82 -53.06
C ILE A 13 7.76 12.95 -51.68
N ALA A 14 7.14 13.71 -50.80
CA ALA A 14 7.56 13.87 -49.41
C ALA A 14 7.35 12.55 -48.64
N ASN A 15 8.44 12.04 -48.06
CA ASN A 15 8.43 10.94 -47.11
C ASN A 15 7.55 11.29 -45.89
N PHE A 16 6.55 10.45 -45.63
CA PHE A 16 5.84 10.39 -44.35
C PHE A 16 6.70 9.58 -43.37
N GLU A 17 7.59 10.25 -42.63
CA GLU A 17 8.18 9.69 -41.42
C GLU A 17 7.41 10.23 -40.21
N GLY A 18 6.47 9.40 -39.72
CA GLY A 18 5.70 9.65 -38.52
C GLY A 18 5.74 8.42 -37.61
N GLY A 19 6.95 7.99 -37.23
CA GLY A 19 7.10 7.09 -36.08
C GLY A 19 6.80 7.86 -34.79
N PRO A 20 6.19 7.23 -33.77
CA PRO A 20 5.97 7.89 -32.49
C PRO A 20 7.33 8.34 -31.91
N PRO A 21 7.42 9.54 -31.31
CA PRO A 21 8.67 10.03 -30.76
C PRO A 21 9.17 9.09 -29.67
N PRO A 22 10.50 8.92 -29.51
CA PRO A 22 11.06 8.16 -28.41
C PRO A 22 10.56 8.76 -27.10
N ALA A 23 9.88 7.95 -26.28
CA ALA A 23 9.38 8.36 -24.98
C ALA A 23 10.57 8.91 -24.17
N ALA A 24 10.44 10.16 -23.71
CA ALA A 24 11.47 10.81 -22.91
C ALA A 24 11.85 9.93 -21.70
N PRO A 25 13.13 9.87 -21.31
CA PRO A 25 13.57 9.12 -20.14
C PRO A 25 12.78 9.58 -18.93
N GLN A 26 11.99 8.68 -18.36
CA GLN A 26 11.10 8.99 -17.25
C GLN A 26 11.95 9.37 -16.01
N PRO A 27 11.63 10.46 -15.30
CA PRO A 27 12.36 10.84 -14.11
C PRO A 27 12.26 9.74 -13.03
N PRO A 28 13.33 9.49 -12.25
CA PRO A 28 13.31 8.49 -11.19
C PRO A 28 12.29 8.91 -10.11
N GLY A 29 11.30 8.05 -9.85
CA GLY A 29 10.44 8.20 -8.66
C GLY A 29 8.96 8.45 -8.88
N THR A 30 8.45 8.41 -10.12
CA THR A 30 6.99 8.38 -10.33
C THR A 30 6.46 6.99 -9.99
N ASP A 31 5.56 6.89 -9.02
CA ASP A 31 4.85 5.65 -8.72
C ASP A 31 3.94 5.29 -9.90
N MET A 32 4.32 4.25 -10.65
CA MET A 32 3.57 3.78 -11.83
C MET A 32 2.54 2.69 -11.48
N THR A 33 2.30 2.40 -10.20
CA THR A 33 1.31 1.39 -9.77
C THR A 33 -0.14 1.81 -10.02
N GLY A 34 -0.39 3.10 -10.28
CA GLY A 34 -1.72 3.65 -10.59
C GLY A 34 -2.12 3.58 -12.06
N ILE A 35 -1.25 3.11 -12.95
CA ILE A 35 -1.51 3.05 -14.40
C ILE A 35 -1.41 1.62 -14.93
N CYS A 36 -1.99 1.39 -16.11
CA CYS A 36 -1.80 0.17 -16.88
C CYS A 36 -1.53 0.51 -18.35
N PHE A 37 -0.85 -0.39 -19.05
CA PHE A 37 -0.56 -0.27 -20.47
C PHE A 37 -1.20 -1.42 -21.24
N ARG A 38 -1.81 -1.10 -22.38
CA ARG A 38 -2.35 -2.09 -23.33
C ARG A 38 -2.31 -1.51 -24.73
N ASP A 39 -1.76 -2.25 -25.68
CA ASP A 39 -1.82 -1.92 -27.10
C ASP A 39 -2.67 -2.96 -27.84
N GLN A 40 -3.90 -2.58 -28.17
CA GLN A 40 -4.84 -3.47 -28.84
C GLN A 40 -4.48 -3.73 -30.31
N LEU A 41 -3.80 -2.79 -30.99
CA LEU A 41 -3.40 -2.98 -32.38
C LEU A 41 -2.29 -4.03 -32.47
N TRP A 42 -1.33 -3.97 -31.56
CA TRP A 42 -0.28 -4.98 -31.46
C TRP A 42 -0.87 -6.36 -31.15
N LEU A 43 -1.75 -6.45 -30.15
CA LEU A 43 -2.39 -7.73 -29.74
C LEU A 43 -3.30 -8.34 -30.80
N ASN A 44 -3.82 -7.55 -31.73
CA ASN A 44 -4.60 -8.05 -32.87
C ASN A 44 -3.71 -8.58 -34.01
N THR A 45 -2.44 -8.15 -34.06
CA THR A 45 -1.50 -8.46 -35.14
C THR A 45 -0.58 -9.62 -34.76
N TYR A 46 -0.16 -9.70 -33.49
CA TYR A 46 0.82 -10.65 -33.01
C TYR A 46 0.26 -11.50 -31.86
N PRO A 47 0.57 -12.80 -31.81
CA PRO A 47 0.23 -13.64 -30.66
C PRO A 47 1.05 -13.21 -29.43
N LEU A 48 0.39 -13.21 -28.26
CA LEU A 48 1.06 -12.98 -26.99
C LEU A 48 1.62 -14.31 -26.45
N ASP A 49 2.81 -14.68 -26.91
CA ASP A 49 3.56 -15.88 -26.52
C ASP A 49 4.92 -15.53 -25.89
N ARG A 50 5.66 -16.52 -25.38
CA ARG A 50 6.99 -16.31 -24.77
C ARG A 50 8.01 -15.67 -25.72
N ASN A 51 7.84 -15.79 -27.03
CA ASN A 51 8.78 -15.26 -28.01
C ASN A 51 8.59 -13.76 -28.21
N LEU A 52 7.34 -13.30 -28.27
CA LEU A 52 6.99 -11.91 -28.59
C LEU A 52 6.58 -11.08 -27.37
N VAL A 53 6.35 -11.70 -26.21
CA VAL A 53 5.95 -10.99 -24.99
C VAL A 53 6.99 -9.96 -24.55
N PHE A 54 8.28 -10.21 -24.79
CA PHE A 54 9.33 -9.22 -24.47
C PHE A 54 9.18 -7.98 -25.34
N ASP A 55 8.94 -8.14 -26.64
CA ASP A 55 8.74 -7.03 -27.57
C ASP A 55 7.49 -6.23 -27.22
N TYR A 56 6.40 -6.92 -26.85
CA TYR A 56 5.20 -6.27 -26.33
C TYR A 56 5.47 -5.48 -25.05
N PHE A 57 6.19 -6.08 -24.09
CA PHE A 57 6.56 -5.40 -22.84
C PHE A 57 7.43 -4.17 -23.08
N ALA A 58 8.32 -4.22 -24.07
CA ALA A 58 9.21 -3.11 -24.42
C ALA A 58 8.50 -1.87 -24.97
N LEU A 59 7.25 -2.00 -25.46
CA LEU A 59 6.41 -0.87 -25.88
C LEU A 59 5.83 -0.09 -24.70
N SER A 60 5.81 -0.70 -23.51
CA SER A 60 5.17 -0.12 -22.34
C SER A 60 6.02 0.99 -21.71
N PRO A 61 5.40 1.96 -21.00
CA PRO A 61 6.12 2.98 -20.24
C PRO A 61 6.91 2.41 -19.06
N PHE A 62 6.75 1.12 -18.75
CA PHE A 62 7.49 0.43 -17.70
C PHE A 62 8.87 -0.03 -18.17
N TYR A 63 9.11 -0.09 -19.49
CA TYR A 63 10.37 -0.54 -20.06
C TYR A 63 11.45 0.53 -19.96
N ASP A 64 12.67 0.09 -19.67
CA ASP A 64 13.83 0.96 -19.48
C ASP A 64 14.83 0.70 -20.60
N TRP A 65 14.97 1.66 -21.50
CA TRP A 65 15.81 1.54 -22.69
C TRP A 65 17.32 1.54 -22.37
N THR A 66 17.69 1.83 -21.12
CA THR A 66 19.09 1.74 -20.67
C THR A 66 19.47 0.35 -20.14
N CYS A 67 18.51 -0.58 -20.10
CA CYS A 67 18.71 -1.91 -19.53
C CYS A 67 19.65 -2.79 -20.38
N ASN A 68 20.17 -3.84 -19.75
CA ASN A 68 21.04 -4.83 -20.41
C ASN A 68 20.33 -5.55 -21.56
N ASN A 69 19.02 -5.80 -21.42
CA ASN A 69 18.24 -6.47 -22.45
C ASN A 69 18.23 -5.67 -23.76
N GLU A 70 18.19 -4.33 -23.67
CA GLU A 70 18.26 -3.46 -24.85
C GLU A 70 19.60 -3.57 -25.55
N GLN A 71 20.68 -3.61 -24.78
CA GLN A 71 22.03 -3.77 -25.34
C GLN A 71 22.20 -5.13 -26.04
N LEU A 72 21.57 -6.19 -25.53
CA LEU A 72 21.54 -7.49 -26.22
C LEU A 72 20.72 -7.41 -27.51
N ARG A 73 19.54 -6.78 -27.46
CA ARG A 73 18.67 -6.58 -28.62
C ARG A 73 19.37 -5.80 -29.74
N MET A 74 20.09 -4.73 -29.41
CA MET A 74 20.90 -3.95 -30.37
C MET A 74 22.02 -4.77 -31.02
N ARG A 75 22.51 -5.82 -30.36
CA ARG A 75 23.52 -6.75 -30.89
C ARG A 75 22.90 -7.96 -31.60
N SER A 76 21.59 -7.95 -31.86
CA SER A 76 20.85 -9.09 -32.41
C SER A 76 20.97 -10.36 -31.58
N ILE A 77 21.12 -10.22 -30.26
CA ILE A 77 21.12 -11.31 -29.28
C ILE A 77 19.75 -11.34 -28.61
N HIS A 78 19.23 -12.53 -28.30
CA HIS A 78 17.95 -12.68 -27.62
C HIS A 78 17.96 -11.91 -26.28
N PRO A 79 17.01 -10.98 -26.04
CA PRO A 79 17.07 -10.05 -24.91
C PRO A 79 16.97 -10.74 -23.54
N LEU A 80 16.40 -11.95 -23.48
CA LEU A 80 16.31 -12.76 -22.26
C LEU A 80 17.38 -13.86 -22.16
N ASP A 81 18.45 -13.79 -22.96
CA ASP A 81 19.56 -14.76 -22.89
C ASP A 81 20.37 -14.60 -21.60
N LEU A 82 20.10 -15.48 -20.63
CA LEU A 82 20.74 -15.47 -19.32
C LEU A 82 22.27 -15.70 -19.39
N SER A 83 22.76 -16.39 -20.43
CA SER A 83 24.20 -16.64 -20.60
C SER A 83 24.98 -15.36 -20.90
N GLN A 84 24.31 -14.36 -21.48
CA GLN A 84 24.86 -13.05 -21.77
C GLN A 84 24.56 -12.07 -20.65
N LEU A 85 23.32 -12.05 -20.13
CA LEU A 85 22.93 -11.19 -19.02
C LEU A 85 23.81 -11.42 -17.78
N SER A 86 24.18 -12.68 -17.47
CA SER A 86 25.06 -12.99 -16.33
C SER A 86 26.46 -12.38 -16.40
N LYS A 87 26.92 -11.98 -17.60
CA LYS A 87 28.22 -11.33 -17.83
C LYS A 87 28.15 -9.80 -17.78
N MET A 88 26.94 -9.25 -17.67
CA MET A 88 26.69 -7.81 -17.65
C MET A 88 26.43 -7.34 -16.21
N THR A 89 26.55 -6.03 -16.00
CA THR A 89 26.17 -5.37 -14.74
C THR A 89 25.24 -4.21 -15.07
N GLY A 90 24.24 -3.99 -14.24
CA GLY A 90 23.21 -2.98 -14.48
C GLY A 90 21.79 -3.51 -14.33
N THR A 91 20.84 -2.74 -14.83
CA THR A 91 19.41 -3.07 -14.77
C THR A 91 19.06 -4.06 -15.87
N GLU A 92 18.28 -5.09 -15.53
CA GLU A 92 17.78 -6.07 -16.48
C GLU A 92 16.35 -6.52 -16.12
N TYR A 93 15.67 -7.07 -17.12
CA TYR A 93 14.37 -7.72 -17.01
C TYR A 93 14.54 -9.22 -17.20
N MET A 94 13.89 -10.01 -16.34
CA MET A 94 13.77 -11.45 -16.48
C MET A 94 12.31 -11.86 -16.58
N LEU A 95 12.04 -12.88 -17.37
CA LEU A 95 10.73 -13.52 -17.47
C LEU A 95 10.66 -14.67 -16.46
N ASN A 96 9.87 -14.49 -15.41
CA ASN A 96 9.79 -15.39 -14.25
C ASN A 96 8.71 -16.45 -14.40
N GLU A 97 7.49 -16.04 -14.73
CA GLU A 97 6.34 -16.93 -14.88
C GLU A 97 5.71 -16.73 -16.26
N VAL A 98 5.24 -17.84 -16.83
CA VAL A 98 4.66 -17.90 -18.17
C VAL A 98 3.47 -18.86 -18.14
N MET A 99 2.29 -18.34 -18.42
CA MET A 99 1.05 -19.08 -18.65
C MET A 99 0.39 -18.48 -19.89
N GLU A 100 0.83 -18.92 -21.07
CA GLU A 100 0.38 -18.35 -22.34
C GLU A 100 -1.11 -18.65 -22.60
N PRO A 101 -1.88 -17.69 -23.16
CA PRO A 101 -1.54 -16.29 -23.43
C PRO A 101 -1.89 -15.34 -22.26
N HIS A 102 -2.31 -15.87 -21.12
CA HIS A 102 -3.05 -15.12 -20.09
C HIS A 102 -2.17 -14.40 -19.08
N LEU A 103 -1.03 -14.98 -18.69
CA LEU A 103 -0.17 -14.41 -17.65
C LEU A 103 1.31 -14.52 -18.00
N PHE A 104 2.00 -13.40 -17.90
CA PHE A 104 3.46 -13.33 -17.90
C PHE A 104 3.93 -12.43 -16.78
N VAL A 105 4.98 -12.85 -16.07
CA VAL A 105 5.55 -12.07 -14.96
C VAL A 105 6.97 -11.67 -15.30
N PHE A 106 7.18 -10.37 -15.45
CA PHE A 106 8.51 -9.78 -15.60
C PHE A 106 9.04 -9.28 -14.26
N ARG A 107 10.31 -9.56 -13.99
CA ARG A 107 11.04 -8.99 -12.86
C ARG A 107 12.09 -8.01 -13.37
N LYS A 108 12.01 -6.76 -12.94
CA LYS A 108 13.12 -5.80 -13.05
C LYS A 108 14.05 -6.02 -11.88
N GLN A 109 15.33 -6.18 -12.16
CA GLN A 109 16.36 -6.44 -11.17
C GLN A 109 17.65 -5.72 -11.54
N LYS A 110 18.45 -5.40 -10.53
CA LYS A 110 19.80 -4.86 -10.70
C LYS A 110 20.80 -5.98 -10.50
N ARG A 111 21.63 -6.23 -11.50
CA ARG A 111 22.73 -7.18 -11.47
C ARG A 111 24.03 -6.46 -11.11
N ASP A 112 24.66 -6.88 -10.01
CA ASP A 112 25.99 -6.41 -9.61
C ASP A 112 27.09 -7.42 -9.97
N GLY A 113 26.71 -8.64 -10.37
CA GLY A 113 27.60 -9.69 -10.85
C GLY A 113 26.86 -10.94 -11.31
N PRO A 114 27.56 -12.05 -11.64
CA PRO A 114 26.94 -13.26 -12.18
C PRO A 114 25.90 -13.89 -11.25
N GLU A 115 26.18 -13.90 -9.94
CA GLU A 115 25.28 -14.48 -8.92
C GLU A 115 24.58 -13.41 -8.07
N LYS A 116 25.08 -12.18 -8.07
CA LYS A 116 24.55 -11.09 -7.24
C LYS A 116 23.52 -10.27 -8.02
N VAL A 117 22.25 -10.47 -7.66
CA VAL A 117 21.11 -9.80 -8.25
C VAL A 117 20.18 -9.28 -7.15
N THR A 118 19.78 -8.01 -7.26
CA THR A 118 18.83 -7.36 -6.37
C THR A 118 17.51 -7.15 -7.09
N PRO A 119 16.43 -7.87 -6.72
CA PRO A 119 15.08 -7.63 -7.26
C PRO A 119 14.62 -6.20 -6.94
N MET A 120 14.00 -5.52 -7.90
CA MET A 120 13.52 -4.14 -7.74
C MET A 120 12.01 -4.05 -7.89
N LEU A 121 11.48 -4.40 -9.06
CA LEU A 121 10.06 -4.28 -9.40
C LEU A 121 9.58 -5.55 -10.08
N THR A 122 8.29 -5.82 -9.97
CA THR A 122 7.62 -6.92 -10.67
C THR A 122 6.49 -6.34 -11.51
N TYR A 123 6.34 -6.85 -12.72
CA TYR A 123 5.28 -6.47 -13.65
C TYR A 123 4.55 -7.73 -14.07
N TYR A 124 3.23 -7.65 -14.15
CA TYR A 124 2.41 -8.74 -14.66
C TYR A 124 1.68 -8.28 -15.92
N ILE A 125 1.66 -9.14 -16.92
CA ILE A 125 0.89 -8.99 -18.15
C ILE A 125 -0.28 -9.94 -18.00
N LEU A 126 -1.47 -9.40 -17.75
CA LEU A 126 -2.71 -10.14 -17.60
C LEU A 126 -3.60 -9.90 -18.80
N ASP A 127 -3.84 -10.94 -19.59
CA ASP A 127 -4.67 -10.92 -20.80
C ASP A 127 -4.29 -9.79 -21.79
N GLY A 128 -3.00 -9.44 -21.85
CA GLY A 128 -2.45 -8.36 -22.66
C GLY A 128 -2.39 -6.99 -21.98
N SER A 129 -2.87 -6.84 -20.75
CA SER A 129 -2.73 -5.59 -19.99
C SER A 129 -1.54 -5.68 -19.04
N ILE A 130 -0.65 -4.70 -19.09
CA ILE A 130 0.59 -4.65 -18.31
C ILE A 130 0.40 -3.75 -17.09
N TYR A 131 0.77 -4.26 -15.92
CA TYR A 131 0.67 -3.56 -14.64
C TYR A 131 1.96 -3.70 -13.85
N GLN A 132 2.30 -2.65 -13.09
CA GLN A 132 3.32 -2.73 -12.06
C GLN A 132 2.71 -3.28 -10.77
N ALA A 133 3.33 -4.31 -10.19
CA ALA A 133 2.98 -4.80 -8.87
C ALA A 133 3.42 -3.80 -7.79
N PRO A 134 2.54 -3.44 -6.84
CA PRO A 134 2.91 -2.57 -5.74
C PRO A 134 3.86 -3.30 -4.78
N GLN A 135 4.77 -2.54 -4.17
CA GLN A 135 5.64 -3.07 -3.13
C GLN A 135 4.82 -3.37 -1.87
N LEU A 136 5.15 -4.48 -1.19
CA LEU A 136 4.42 -4.94 -0.02
C LEU A 136 4.39 -3.87 1.10
N CYS A 137 5.50 -3.15 1.30
CA CYS A 137 5.58 -2.05 2.25
C CYS A 137 4.60 -0.92 1.92
N ASN A 138 4.46 -0.54 0.64
CA ASN A 138 3.52 0.49 0.20
C ASN A 138 2.07 0.04 0.42
N VAL A 139 1.77 -1.24 0.16
CA VAL A 139 0.44 -1.81 0.44
C VAL A 139 0.13 -1.74 1.94
N PHE A 140 1.05 -2.16 2.80
CA PHE A 140 0.86 -2.08 4.25
C PHE A 140 0.69 -0.64 4.73
N ALA A 141 1.56 0.28 4.30
CA ALA A 141 1.48 1.69 4.65
C ALA A 141 0.13 2.29 4.26
N ALA A 142 -0.35 2.03 3.04
CA ALA A 142 -1.64 2.52 2.57
C ALA A 142 -2.81 1.95 3.39
N ARG A 143 -2.78 0.66 3.74
CA ARG A 143 -3.83 0.01 4.53
C ARG A 143 -3.86 0.51 5.97
N VAL A 144 -2.70 0.63 6.63
CA VAL A 144 -2.58 1.15 8.00
C VAL A 144 -3.03 2.61 8.06
N SER A 145 -2.55 3.46 7.15
CA SER A 145 -2.97 4.87 7.07
C SER A 145 -4.47 5.02 6.89
N ARG A 146 -5.08 4.18 6.03
CA ARG A 146 -6.53 4.23 5.81
C ARG A 146 -7.33 3.74 7.02
N ALA A 147 -6.83 2.74 7.76
CA ALA A 147 -7.45 2.31 9.01
C ALA A 147 -7.41 3.42 10.08
N LEU A 148 -6.24 4.05 10.28
CA LEU A 148 -6.08 5.16 11.21
C LEU A 148 -6.96 6.35 10.85
N TYR A 149 -7.08 6.67 9.56
CA TYR A 149 -7.99 7.72 9.08
C TYR A 149 -9.45 7.44 9.50
N TYR A 150 -9.96 6.23 9.28
CA TYR A 150 -11.33 5.91 9.66
C TYR A 150 -11.55 5.87 11.18
N ILE A 151 -10.56 5.40 11.95
CA ILE A 151 -10.62 5.45 13.42
C ILE A 151 -10.69 6.91 13.90
N SER A 152 -9.79 7.76 13.41
CA SER A 152 -9.78 9.19 13.74
C SER A 152 -11.10 9.86 13.36
N LYS A 153 -11.60 9.62 12.14
CA LYS A 153 -12.88 10.14 11.67
C LYS A 153 -14.04 9.69 12.56
N ALA A 154 -14.06 8.43 13.01
CA ALA A 154 -15.07 7.91 13.91
C ALA A 154 -15.05 8.62 15.27
N PHE A 155 -13.87 8.80 15.87
CA PHE A 155 -13.74 9.54 17.14
C PHE A 155 -14.12 11.02 17.01
N THR A 156 -13.71 11.69 15.93
CA THR A 156 -14.14 13.08 15.66
C THR A 156 -15.65 13.19 15.52
N THR A 157 -16.27 12.23 14.83
CA THR A 157 -17.73 12.19 14.64
C THR A 157 -18.47 11.85 15.94
N ALA A 158 -17.92 10.97 16.77
CA ALA A 158 -18.48 10.65 18.07
C ALA A 158 -18.38 11.85 19.03
N SER A 159 -17.22 12.50 19.06
CA SER A 159 -16.97 13.70 19.89
C SER A 159 -17.91 14.85 19.52
N SER A 160 -18.11 15.14 18.24
CA SER A 160 -19.02 16.22 17.80
C SER A 160 -20.49 15.96 18.15
N LYS A 161 -20.88 14.71 18.40
CA LYS A 161 -22.23 14.34 18.85
C LYS A 161 -22.34 14.26 20.37
N LEU A 162 -21.23 14.29 21.12
CA LEU A 162 -21.19 14.07 22.56
C LEU A 162 -21.51 15.32 23.39
N GLU A 163 -21.53 16.52 22.80
CA GLU A 163 -21.85 17.78 23.52
C GLU A 163 -23.29 17.87 24.09
N LYS A 164 -24.13 16.83 23.92
CA LYS A 164 -25.49 16.77 24.51
C LYS A 164 -25.63 15.93 25.79
N ILE A 165 -24.57 15.32 26.31
CA ILE A 165 -24.68 14.41 27.49
C ILE A 165 -24.25 15.09 28.80
N GLY A 166 -23.64 16.29 28.75
CA GLY A 166 -23.10 16.99 29.93
C GLY A 166 -23.87 18.20 30.45
N TYR A 167 -24.94 18.63 29.76
CA TYR A 167 -25.74 19.78 30.18
C TYR A 167 -27.22 19.45 30.01
N VAL A 168 -27.76 18.67 30.96
CA VAL A 168 -29.20 18.64 31.22
C VAL A 168 -29.47 19.86 32.08
N ASP A 169 -29.61 21.03 31.46
CA ASP A 169 -30.49 22.03 32.06
C ASP A 169 -31.88 21.42 31.98
N SER A 170 -32.40 21.07 33.17
CA SER A 170 -33.80 20.76 33.37
C SER A 170 -34.60 21.96 32.91
N GLU A 171 -35.11 21.92 31.68
CA GLU A 171 -36.46 22.37 31.31
C GLU A 171 -36.67 22.26 29.80
N ASN A 172 -37.54 21.31 29.45
CA ASN A 172 -38.60 21.44 28.45
C ASN A 172 -38.23 21.95 27.04
N GLU A 173 -38.11 21.04 26.08
CA GLU A 173 -39.05 20.98 24.93
C GLU A 173 -38.83 19.71 24.11
N SER A 174 -39.95 19.04 23.82
CA SER A 174 -40.06 17.82 23.05
C SER A 174 -39.89 18.07 21.55
N GLU A 175 -38.76 17.64 20.98
CA GLU A 175 -38.65 17.39 19.54
C GLU A 175 -38.22 15.93 19.30
N GLU A 176 -39.16 15.13 18.80
CA GLU A 176 -38.91 13.77 18.34
C GLU A 176 -38.05 13.77 17.07
N VAL A 177 -36.74 13.54 17.22
CA VAL A 177 -35.89 13.12 16.10
C VAL A 177 -35.82 11.60 16.10
N LYS A 178 -36.52 10.97 15.14
CA LYS A 178 -36.45 9.52 14.89
C LYS A 178 -35.00 9.09 14.67
N PRO A 179 -34.44 8.19 15.51
CA PRO A 179 -33.13 7.63 15.25
C PRO A 179 -33.26 6.64 14.09
N GLY A 180 -32.60 6.96 12.96
CA GLY A 180 -32.35 5.97 11.93
C GLY A 180 -31.57 4.82 12.55
N LYS A 181 -32.19 3.64 12.66
CA LYS A 181 -31.54 2.42 13.10
C LYS A 181 -30.46 2.07 12.07
N GLU A 182 -29.23 2.50 12.29
CA GLU A 182 -28.07 1.80 11.74
C GLU A 182 -28.09 0.42 12.39
N THR A 183 -28.69 -0.54 11.69
CA THR A 183 -28.75 -1.93 12.12
C THR A 183 -27.33 -2.48 12.08
N ILE A 184 -26.68 -2.52 13.24
CA ILE A 184 -25.41 -3.21 13.43
C ILE A 184 -25.54 -4.62 12.86
N ASN A 185 -24.74 -4.93 11.83
CA ASN A 185 -24.80 -6.22 11.17
C ASN A 185 -24.18 -7.29 12.07
N PHE A 186 -25.01 -7.94 12.88
CA PHE A 186 -24.60 -8.98 13.82
C PHE A 186 -23.78 -10.13 13.18
N LYS A 187 -23.99 -10.40 11.89
CA LYS A 187 -23.19 -11.40 11.16
C LYS A 187 -21.76 -10.93 10.95
N GLU A 188 -21.58 -9.63 10.71
CA GLU A 188 -20.27 -9.01 10.54
C GLU A 188 -19.53 -8.92 11.87
N VAL A 189 -20.21 -8.55 12.96
CA VAL A 189 -19.62 -8.56 14.31
C VAL A 189 -19.09 -9.96 14.66
N LYS A 190 -19.90 -11.02 14.44
CA LYS A 190 -19.46 -12.41 14.67
C LYS A 190 -18.29 -12.82 13.76
N ARG A 191 -18.25 -12.34 12.52
CA ARG A 191 -17.13 -12.60 11.59
C ARG A 191 -15.85 -11.94 12.11
N VAL A 192 -15.92 -10.68 12.54
CA VAL A 192 -14.78 -9.93 13.09
C VAL A 192 -14.27 -10.59 14.36
N ASP A 193 -15.17 -11.02 15.23
CA ASP A 193 -14.82 -11.68 16.50
C ASP A 193 -14.09 -13.02 16.27
N HIS A 194 -14.54 -13.79 15.29
CA HIS A 194 -13.87 -15.02 14.87
C HIS A 194 -12.45 -14.75 14.32
N ILE A 195 -12.28 -13.68 13.54
CA ILE A 195 -10.97 -13.26 13.02
C ILE A 195 -10.06 -12.83 14.17
N LEU A 196 -10.57 -12.02 15.10
CA LEU A 196 -9.82 -11.53 16.25
C LEU A 196 -9.35 -12.67 17.16
N ALA A 197 -10.23 -13.64 17.43
CA ALA A 197 -9.89 -14.83 18.19
C ALA A 197 -8.83 -15.70 17.47
N SER A 198 -8.92 -15.83 16.14
CA SER A 198 -7.92 -16.55 15.35
C SER A 198 -6.55 -15.87 15.38
N LEU A 199 -6.54 -14.53 15.31
CA LEU A 199 -5.32 -13.73 15.40
C LEU A 199 -4.70 -13.79 16.80
N GLN A 200 -5.50 -13.66 17.86
CA GLN A 200 -5.03 -13.75 19.24
C GLN A 200 -4.35 -15.10 19.54
N ARG A 201 -4.84 -16.21 18.98
CA ARG A 201 -4.18 -17.52 19.13
C ARG A 201 -2.83 -17.63 18.41
N LYS A 202 -2.57 -16.77 17.42
CA LYS A 202 -1.29 -16.75 16.68
C LYS A 202 -0.28 -15.78 17.28
N LEU A 203 -0.70 -14.90 18.19
CA LEU A 203 0.17 -13.96 18.86
C LEU A 203 0.75 -14.59 20.14
N PRO A 204 2.01 -14.27 20.51
CA PRO A 204 2.55 -14.66 21.80
C PRO A 204 1.70 -14.04 22.94
N PRO A 205 1.64 -14.68 24.12
CA PRO A 205 0.92 -14.14 25.27
C PRO A 205 1.45 -12.74 25.58
N ALA A 206 0.53 -11.81 25.86
CA ALA A 206 0.88 -10.45 26.20
C ALA A 206 1.85 -10.45 27.39
N PRO A 207 2.94 -9.66 27.34
CA PRO A 207 3.85 -9.54 28.48
C PRO A 207 3.07 -9.06 29.71
N PRO A 208 3.46 -9.49 30.92
CA PRO A 208 2.81 -9.03 32.13
C PRO A 208 2.84 -7.50 32.18
N PRO A 209 1.75 -6.85 32.61
CA PRO A 209 1.75 -5.41 32.77
C PRO A 209 2.89 -5.01 33.72
N PRO A 210 3.57 -3.89 33.46
CA PRO A 210 4.62 -3.41 34.35
C PRO A 210 4.05 -3.25 35.77
N PRO A 211 4.86 -3.55 36.81
CA PRO A 211 4.44 -3.33 38.19
C PRO A 211 4.04 -1.87 38.35
N PHE A 212 2.95 -1.66 39.08
CA PHE A 212 2.52 -0.32 39.41
C PHE A 212 3.64 0.43 40.15
N PRO A 213 3.77 1.76 39.98
CA PRO A 213 4.69 2.56 40.75
C PRO A 213 4.46 2.34 42.25
N GLU A 214 5.55 2.26 43.02
CA GLU A 214 5.49 2.14 44.47
C GLU A 214 4.63 3.26 45.07
N GLY A 215 3.49 2.88 45.65
CA GLY A 215 2.49 3.80 46.23
C GLY A 215 1.10 3.77 45.58
N TYR A 216 0.88 3.05 44.48
CA TYR A 216 -0.45 2.90 43.90
C TYR A 216 -1.21 1.73 44.53
N VAL A 217 -2.27 2.03 45.30
CA VAL A 217 -3.23 1.02 45.80
C VAL A 217 -4.49 1.12 44.93
N PRO A 218 -4.83 0.11 44.11
CA PRO A 218 -6.11 0.08 43.41
C PRO A 218 -7.26 0.05 44.43
N ALA A 219 -8.31 0.84 44.20
CA ALA A 219 -9.53 0.75 45.00
C ALA A 219 -10.15 -0.66 44.87
N PRO A 220 -10.69 -1.25 45.95
CA PRO A 220 -11.25 -2.59 45.89
C PRO A 220 -12.58 -2.58 45.11
N THR A 221 -12.52 -2.88 43.82
CA THR A 221 -13.70 -3.39 43.09
C THR A 221 -13.90 -4.84 43.49
N ALA A 222 -14.94 -5.07 44.29
CA ALA A 222 -15.41 -6.39 44.65
C ALA A 222 -15.88 -7.13 43.40
N GLU A 223 -15.18 -8.17 42.99
CA GLU A 223 -15.76 -9.33 42.29
C GLU A 223 -14.98 -10.58 42.70
N VAL A 224 -15.69 -11.48 43.38
CA VAL A 224 -15.22 -12.71 44.00
C VAL A 224 -15.63 -13.88 43.11
N GLU A 225 -14.68 -14.71 42.67
CA GLU A 225 -14.90 -16.16 42.49
C GLU A 225 -13.69 -16.99 43.00
N LYS A 226 -13.85 -17.43 44.27
CA LYS A 226 -13.42 -18.66 45.01
C LYS A 226 -12.34 -19.56 44.34
N GLY A 227 -11.23 -20.03 44.95
CA GLY A 227 -10.87 -20.57 46.30
C GLY A 227 -10.00 -21.86 46.08
N PRO A 228 -9.35 -22.57 47.04
CA PRO A 228 -9.28 -22.45 48.53
C PRO A 228 -7.82 -22.31 49.10
N GLU A 229 -7.53 -21.48 50.12
CA GLU A 229 -7.59 -21.72 51.58
C GLU A 229 -6.23 -22.05 52.24
N ASN A 230 -5.69 -21.12 53.06
CA ASN A 230 -5.19 -21.39 54.43
C ASN A 230 -4.65 -20.12 55.16
N GLN A 231 -5.31 -19.80 56.29
CA GLN A 231 -4.77 -19.28 57.56
C GLN A 231 -4.39 -17.78 57.76
N PRO A 232 -4.46 -17.25 59.02
CA PRO A 232 -5.20 -16.01 59.31
C PRO A 232 -4.39 -14.84 59.93
N ALA A 233 -5.03 -13.66 59.85
CA ALA A 233 -5.09 -12.55 60.82
C ALA A 233 -3.82 -11.79 61.26
N GLU A 234 -3.81 -10.46 61.06
CA GLU A 234 -3.78 -9.49 62.17
C GLU A 234 -4.20 -8.06 61.74
N LEU A 235 -4.89 -7.37 62.64
CA LEU A 235 -5.55 -6.06 62.50
C LEU A 235 -4.61 -4.89 62.80
N GLN A 236 -4.66 -3.81 62.00
CA GLN A 236 -4.58 -2.45 62.55
C GLN A 236 -5.14 -1.37 61.59
N GLN A 237 -6.02 -0.51 62.13
CA GLN A 237 -6.52 0.77 61.60
C GLN A 237 -6.05 1.89 62.55
N PRO A 238 -6.25 3.19 62.24
CA PRO A 238 -5.90 3.95 61.04
C PRO A 238 -5.14 5.26 61.42
N SER A 239 -4.57 6.00 60.47
CA SER A 239 -4.18 7.40 60.75
C SER A 239 -4.38 8.31 59.55
N ALA A 240 -4.91 9.50 59.85
CA ALA A 240 -5.60 10.46 59.00
C ALA A 240 -4.76 11.19 57.92
N ASP A 241 -5.49 11.66 56.92
CA ASP A 241 -5.10 12.60 55.86
C ASP A 241 -4.66 13.98 56.40
N PRO A 242 -3.78 14.66 55.65
CA PRO A 242 -3.98 16.09 55.45
C PRO A 242 -3.76 16.53 53.98
N ILE A 243 -4.66 17.43 53.55
CA ILE A 243 -4.53 18.40 52.45
C ILE A 243 -5.19 17.99 51.12
N ILE A 244 -6.49 18.26 51.14
CA ILE A 244 -7.44 18.49 50.06
C ILE A 244 -7.04 19.73 49.23
N ASP A 245 -7.06 19.54 47.91
CA ASP A 245 -7.68 20.39 46.88
C ASP A 245 -7.41 21.90 46.91
N GLN A 246 -6.75 22.40 45.85
CA GLN A 246 -7.19 23.64 45.19
C GLN A 246 -7.06 23.52 43.67
N GLY A 247 -8.18 23.18 43.02
CA GLY A 247 -8.43 23.51 41.62
C GLY A 247 -8.41 25.04 41.35
N PRO A 248 -8.34 25.46 40.08
CA PRO A 248 -8.08 26.85 39.73
C PRO A 248 -9.36 27.66 39.54
N ALA A 249 -9.46 28.86 40.14
CA ALA A 249 -10.40 29.87 39.65
C ALA A 249 -10.03 31.32 40.00
N LYS A 250 -9.89 32.09 38.91
CA LYS A 250 -10.40 33.46 38.65
C LYS A 250 -9.93 34.64 39.54
N ARG A 251 -9.17 35.51 38.87
CA ARG A 251 -8.88 36.89 39.27
C ARG A 251 -9.99 37.83 38.74
N MET A 252 -10.57 38.65 39.60
CA MET A 252 -11.27 39.89 39.21
C MET A 252 -10.95 41.04 40.19
N LYS A 253 -11.02 42.25 39.63
CA LYS A 253 -10.35 43.49 40.02
C LYS A 253 -11.09 44.28 41.10
N PHE A 254 -10.34 45.06 41.87
CA PHE A 254 -10.64 46.48 42.14
C PHE A 254 -9.37 47.28 41.89
#